data_AF-A0AA40T014-F1
#
_entry.id   AF-A0AA40T014-F1
#
_cell.length_a   1.000
_cell.length_b   1.000
_cell.length_c   1.000
_cell.angle_alpha   90.00
_cell.angle_beta   90.00
_cell.angle_gamma   90.00
#
_symmetry.space_group_name_H-M   'P 1'
#
loop_
_entity.id
_entity.type
_entity.pdbx_description
1 polymer ?
#
loop_
_entity_poly.entity_id
_entity_poly.type
_entity_poly.pdbx_seq_one_letter_code
_entity_poly.pdbx_strand_id
1 'polypeptide(L)'
;MLFNPELCRNESEVESKLIVQYLLPQLGYTPDTWHQEVALGSIRLDFLAFAAQVIPFVLDANSPLSVVMEAKHPKQNLNNHVLRLRHYLTSLNVRYGLLTNGKEIRIYEKFKNDVQLVFQCYGKEVEKKIDKIKNFIGRDSLKEEHLTENSQIQVSENNLNFQTERQYSMKTIAIYHNKGGVGKTTVAVNLAAALRKKGKSVLLIDIDSQANTTFATGLIKFQFEEDDDLREQNISHLLESADFNFIPEILRQSNYFNDPEIDVVPSHINLIDKQDKLNKIAVSRSRLISKLKIIETHYDIVIIDTPPSRDYYAEVALIASDYLIIPSDLKPFANQGLPTVKNFIKQINEYRGLMSKEPINIIGVLASKISTNSKFLQYTFPRQRSTISERYNLPLMEAVIYDRTALSECMNNTITVGDLEYPDPRSIIKYADLKTNAQQSAMEFEMLAKEVLQKIGVN
;
A
#
# COMPACT_ATOMS: atom_id res chain seq x y z
N MET A 1 20.59 35.65 3.54
CA MET A 1 19.25 35.74 4.13
C MET A 1 19.11 34.65 5.17
N LEU A 2 18.48 34.94 6.30
CA LEU A 2 18.17 33.95 7.34
C LEU A 2 16.93 33.15 6.92
N PHE A 3 17.02 31.81 6.91
CA PHE A 3 15.86 30.96 6.68
C PHE A 3 14.95 30.96 7.91
N ASN A 4 13.65 31.20 7.72
CA ASN A 4 12.64 31.07 8.76
C ASN A 4 11.57 30.05 8.32
N PRO A 5 11.49 28.88 8.98
CA PRO A 5 10.55 27.82 8.59
C PRO A 5 9.08 28.19 8.77
N GLU A 6 8.76 29.16 9.63
CA GLU A 6 7.38 29.62 9.84
C GLU A 6 6.82 30.39 8.63
N LEU A 7 7.69 30.80 7.69
CA LEU A 7 7.28 31.49 6.46
C LEU A 7 6.92 30.53 5.32
N CYS A 8 7.07 29.21 5.49
CA CYS A 8 6.65 28.21 4.52
C CYS A 8 5.26 27.69 4.89
N ARG A 9 4.27 27.97 4.03
CA ARG A 9 2.86 27.60 4.20
C ARG A 9 2.45 26.42 3.32
N ASN A 10 3.14 26.21 2.20
CA ASN A 10 2.90 25.13 1.24
C ASN A 10 4.23 24.56 0.72
N GLU A 11 4.15 23.52 -0.10
CA GLU A 11 5.31 22.81 -0.68
C GLU A 11 6.19 23.73 -1.56
N SER A 12 5.58 24.49 -2.46
CA SER A 12 6.29 25.45 -3.33
C SER A 12 7.07 26.51 -2.54
N GLU A 13 6.57 26.93 -1.37
CA GLU A 13 7.32 27.82 -0.48
C GLU A 13 8.48 27.14 0.24
N VAL A 14 8.41 25.83 0.50
CA VAL A 14 9.56 25.06 1.00
C VAL A 14 10.63 24.98 -0.10
N GLU A 15 10.24 24.63 -1.32
CA GLU A 15 11.13 24.58 -2.47
C GLU A 15 11.84 25.92 -2.72
N SER A 16 11.06 26.98 -2.88
CA SER A 16 11.59 28.30 -3.25
C SER A 16 12.39 28.96 -2.11
N LYS A 17 11.86 28.99 -0.87
CA LYS A 17 12.48 29.74 0.24
C LYS A 17 13.59 28.95 0.94
N LEU A 18 13.44 27.63 1.10
CA LEU A 18 14.46 26.81 1.76
C LEU A 18 15.48 26.27 0.75
N ILE A 19 15.04 25.53 -0.27
CA ILE A 19 15.98 24.82 -1.15
C ILE A 19 16.69 25.82 -2.07
N VAL A 20 15.94 26.57 -2.88
CA VAL A 20 16.49 27.45 -3.92
C VAL A 20 17.17 28.68 -3.34
N GLN A 21 16.50 29.43 -2.47
CA GLN A 21 17.03 30.71 -1.95
C GLN A 21 18.08 30.55 -0.84
N TYR A 22 18.08 29.43 -0.10
CA TYR A 22 18.92 29.27 1.08
C TYR A 22 19.93 28.11 0.96
N LEU A 23 19.47 26.86 0.82
CA LEU A 23 20.35 25.69 0.87
C LEU A 23 21.30 25.62 -0.32
N LEU A 24 20.80 25.64 -1.55
CA LEU A 24 21.63 25.45 -2.75
C LEU A 24 22.81 26.45 -2.82
N PRO A 25 22.61 27.77 -2.59
CA PRO A 25 23.72 28.72 -2.54
C PRO A 25 24.71 28.44 -1.39
N GLN A 26 24.21 28.07 -0.20
CA GLN A 26 25.07 27.76 0.94
C GLN A 26 25.89 26.49 0.71
N LEU A 27 25.34 25.51 -0.01
CA LEU A 27 25.98 24.25 -0.35
C LEU A 27 26.97 24.34 -1.52
N GLY A 28 27.11 25.53 -2.13
CA GLY A 28 28.05 25.77 -3.23
C GLY A 28 27.51 25.41 -4.62
N TYR A 29 26.21 25.10 -4.74
CA TYR A 29 25.57 24.87 -6.03
C TYR A 29 25.18 26.19 -6.68
N THR A 30 25.61 26.37 -7.92
CA THR A 30 25.27 27.49 -8.79
C THR A 30 24.06 27.13 -9.67
N PRO A 31 23.30 28.10 -10.22
CA PRO A 31 22.11 27.82 -11.04
C PRO A 31 22.33 26.88 -12.24
N ASP A 32 23.56 26.76 -12.75
CA ASP A 32 23.96 25.84 -13.82
C ASP A 32 24.26 24.41 -13.33
N THR A 33 24.22 24.17 -12.02
CA THR A 33 24.61 22.90 -11.38
C THR A 33 23.48 22.21 -10.65
N TRP A 34 22.24 22.69 -10.82
CA TRP A 34 21.07 21.99 -10.32
C TRP A 34 19.87 22.23 -11.25
N HIS A 35 18.93 21.30 -11.20
CA HIS A 35 17.71 21.33 -11.97
C HIS A 35 16.54 21.04 -11.04
N GLN A 36 15.40 21.69 -11.28
CA GLN A 36 14.14 21.47 -10.59
C GLN A 36 13.19 20.68 -11.50
N GLU A 37 12.26 19.93 -10.91
CA GLU A 37 11.27 19.12 -11.63
C GLU A 37 11.90 18.18 -12.66
N VAL A 38 12.95 17.47 -12.24
CA VAL A 38 13.79 16.66 -13.14
C VAL A 38 13.11 15.34 -13.44
N ALA A 39 12.85 15.06 -14.72
CA ALA A 39 12.32 13.78 -15.18
C ALA A 39 13.43 12.90 -15.77
N LEU A 40 13.71 11.76 -15.13
CA LEU A 40 14.71 10.77 -15.54
C LEU A 40 14.03 9.42 -15.73
N GLY A 41 13.60 9.18 -16.98
CA GLY A 41 12.75 8.03 -17.31
C GLY A 41 11.46 8.07 -16.50
N SER A 42 11.37 7.16 -15.54
CA SER A 42 10.22 6.93 -14.66
C SER A 42 10.30 7.74 -13.35
N ILE A 43 11.44 8.38 -13.06
CA ILE A 43 11.64 9.12 -11.82
C ILE A 43 11.39 10.61 -12.05
N ARG A 44 10.63 11.26 -11.15
CA ARG A 44 10.55 12.72 -11.06
C ARG A 44 11.06 13.20 -9.72
N LEU A 45 12.08 14.02 -9.78
CA LEU A 45 12.71 14.63 -8.61
C LEU A 45 12.26 16.07 -8.49
N ASP A 46 12.04 16.54 -7.26
CA ASP A 46 11.83 17.96 -7.02
C ASP A 46 13.12 18.72 -7.40
N PHE A 47 14.28 18.23 -6.97
CA PHE A 47 15.58 18.77 -7.34
C PHE A 47 16.66 17.70 -7.55
N LEU A 48 17.54 17.95 -8.51
CA LEU A 48 18.80 17.23 -8.70
C LEU A 48 19.94 18.23 -8.80
N ALA A 49 20.93 18.12 -7.91
CA ALA A 49 22.11 18.98 -7.88
C ALA A 49 23.39 18.19 -8.18
N PHE A 50 24.36 18.79 -8.85
CA PHE A 50 25.59 18.17 -9.35
C PHE A 50 26.83 18.87 -8.80
N ALA A 51 27.78 18.11 -8.27
CA ALA A 51 29.01 18.69 -7.76
C ALA A 51 29.98 19.12 -8.89
N ALA A 52 30.01 18.39 -10.00
CA ALA A 52 30.83 18.71 -11.18
C ALA A 52 30.02 19.43 -12.27
N GLN A 53 30.67 20.29 -13.06
CA GLN A 53 30.04 20.88 -14.25
C GLN A 53 29.76 19.78 -15.27
N VAL A 54 28.48 19.56 -15.55
CA VAL A 54 28.03 18.69 -16.64
C VAL A 54 28.10 19.52 -17.92
N ILE A 55 29.05 19.21 -18.81
CA ILE A 55 29.11 19.80 -20.15
C ILE A 55 27.77 19.49 -20.86
N PRO A 56 27.14 20.46 -21.55
CA PRO A 56 25.72 20.41 -21.85
C PRO A 56 25.43 19.32 -22.88
N PHE A 57 24.89 18.18 -22.43
CA PHE A 57 23.79 17.46 -23.12
C PHE A 57 23.33 16.18 -22.40
N VAL A 58 23.99 15.74 -21.32
CA VAL A 58 23.59 14.51 -20.61
C VAL A 58 23.55 14.75 -19.10
N LEU A 59 22.35 14.92 -18.52
CA LEU A 59 22.17 14.81 -17.08
C LEU A 59 22.56 13.37 -16.65
N ASP A 60 23.78 13.19 -16.15
CA ASP A 60 24.25 11.90 -15.64
C ASP A 60 23.85 11.73 -14.17
N ALA A 61 22.57 11.44 -13.95
CA ALA A 61 22.03 11.20 -12.61
C ALA A 61 22.63 9.97 -11.92
N ASN A 62 23.31 9.07 -12.66
CA ASN A 62 24.05 7.94 -12.10
C ASN A 62 25.37 8.37 -11.45
N SER A 63 25.76 9.63 -11.57
CA SER A 63 26.98 10.15 -10.98
C SER A 63 26.86 10.18 -9.45
N PRO A 64 27.85 9.61 -8.72
CA PRO A 64 27.91 9.71 -7.25
C PRO A 64 28.12 11.15 -6.76
N LEU A 65 28.44 12.07 -7.66
CA LEU A 65 28.56 13.51 -7.41
C LEU A 65 27.20 14.24 -7.45
N SER A 66 26.09 13.51 -7.54
CA SER A 66 24.74 14.08 -7.56
C SER A 66 24.08 14.01 -6.19
N VAL A 67 23.14 14.92 -5.93
CA VAL A 67 22.29 14.92 -4.73
C VAL A 67 20.84 15.09 -5.17
N VAL A 68 19.98 14.18 -4.71
CA VAL A 68 18.52 14.31 -4.84
C VAL A 68 18.00 15.14 -3.68
N MET A 69 17.15 16.13 -3.92
CA MET A 69 16.46 16.84 -2.85
C MET A 69 14.94 16.83 -3.08
N GLU A 70 14.19 16.42 -2.06
CA GLU A 70 12.72 16.35 -2.07
C GLU A 70 12.13 17.29 -1.03
N ALA A 71 11.19 18.14 -1.46
CA ALA A 71 10.43 19.03 -0.62
C ALA A 71 9.00 18.50 -0.45
N LYS A 72 8.40 18.69 0.73
CA LYS A 72 7.01 18.32 1.00
C LYS A 72 6.29 19.44 1.74
N HIS A 73 4.96 19.45 1.67
CA HIS A 73 4.17 20.41 2.42
C HIS A 73 4.52 20.44 3.93
N PRO A 74 4.59 21.61 4.61
CA PRO A 74 4.93 21.76 6.04
C PRO A 74 4.07 21.04 7.08
N LYS A 75 3.02 20.33 6.64
CA LYS A 75 2.10 19.54 7.48
C LYS A 75 2.31 18.04 7.29
N GLN A 76 3.06 17.62 6.27
CA GLN A 76 3.26 16.21 5.98
C GLN A 76 4.35 15.61 6.87
N ASN A 77 4.15 14.34 7.23
CA ASN A 77 5.13 13.55 7.96
C ASN A 77 6.18 13.00 6.99
N LEU A 78 7.45 13.33 7.22
CA LEU A 78 8.56 12.91 6.35
C LEU A 78 8.74 11.38 6.31
N ASN A 79 8.31 10.64 7.34
CA ASN A 79 8.39 9.18 7.35
C ASN A 79 7.67 8.53 6.14
N ASN A 80 6.58 9.14 5.68
CA ASN A 80 5.78 8.63 4.56
C ASN A 80 6.52 8.72 3.22
N HIS A 81 7.59 9.53 3.15
CA HIS A 81 8.33 9.82 1.92
C HIS A 81 9.70 9.16 1.84
N VAL A 82 10.16 8.54 2.93
CA VAL A 82 11.49 7.88 2.98
C VAL A 82 11.59 6.75 1.96
N LEU A 83 10.51 5.97 1.77
CA LEU A 83 10.48 4.87 0.81
C LEU A 83 10.62 5.36 -0.64
N ARG A 84 10.02 6.52 -0.95
CA ARG A 84 10.15 7.15 -2.27
C ARG A 84 11.57 7.69 -2.48
N LEU A 85 12.13 8.39 -1.50
CA LEU A 85 13.52 8.83 -1.55
C LEU A 85 14.48 7.64 -1.72
N ARG A 86 14.26 6.54 -0.99
CA ARG A 86 15.03 5.30 -1.16
C ARG A 86 14.96 4.77 -2.58
N HIS A 87 13.77 4.73 -3.16
CA HIS A 87 13.61 4.31 -4.56
C HIS A 87 14.41 5.21 -5.50
N TYR A 88 14.39 6.53 -5.29
CA TYR A 88 15.15 7.47 -6.12
C TYR A 88 16.66 7.24 -6.02
N LEU A 89 17.19 7.16 -4.80
CA LEU A 89 18.63 6.97 -4.58
C LEU A 89 19.11 5.62 -5.10
N THR A 90 18.33 4.56 -4.91
CA THR A 90 18.71 3.21 -5.37
C THR A 90 18.61 3.08 -6.89
N SER A 91 17.54 3.58 -7.50
CA SER A 91 17.33 3.49 -8.95
C SER A 91 18.26 4.39 -9.76
N LEU A 92 18.62 5.58 -9.25
CA LEU A 92 19.57 6.49 -9.88
C LEU A 92 21.01 6.25 -9.41
N ASN A 93 21.26 5.26 -8.55
CA ASN A 93 22.55 5.02 -7.94
C ASN A 93 23.15 6.25 -7.19
N VAL A 94 22.34 7.24 -6.81
CA VAL A 94 22.79 8.46 -6.11
C VAL A 94 23.11 8.17 -4.65
N ARG A 95 24.22 8.74 -4.14
CA ARG A 95 24.71 8.46 -2.78
C ARG A 95 23.89 9.16 -1.70
N TYR A 96 23.60 10.44 -1.87
CA TYR A 96 22.90 11.22 -0.84
C TYR A 96 21.57 11.79 -1.33
N GLY A 97 20.59 11.80 -0.42
CA GLY A 97 19.29 12.42 -0.62
C GLY A 97 18.90 13.30 0.55
N LEU A 98 18.41 14.51 0.27
CA LEU A 98 17.81 15.40 1.25
C LEU A 98 16.28 15.31 1.16
N LEU A 99 15.62 15.18 2.31
CA LEU A 99 14.16 15.21 2.41
C LEU A 99 13.75 16.25 3.46
N THR A 100 12.85 17.16 3.08
CA THR A 100 12.44 18.28 3.94
C THR A 100 10.97 18.66 3.77
N ASN A 101 10.36 19.13 4.85
CA ASN A 101 9.06 19.82 4.81
C ASN A 101 9.17 21.28 5.28
N GLY A 102 10.39 21.83 5.30
CA GLY A 102 10.71 23.16 5.83
C GLY A 102 10.87 23.18 7.35
N LYS A 103 10.06 22.42 8.11
CA LYS A 103 10.15 22.33 9.58
C LYS A 103 11.19 21.34 10.07
N GLU A 104 11.56 20.39 9.22
CA GLU A 104 12.51 19.34 9.49
C GLU A 104 13.32 19.07 8.23
N ILE A 105 14.63 18.88 8.38
CA ILE A 105 15.55 18.45 7.32
C ILE A 105 16.15 17.12 7.73
N ARG A 106 16.15 16.17 6.79
CA ARG A 106 16.80 14.86 6.91
C ARG A 106 17.71 14.61 5.72
N ILE A 107 18.90 14.09 5.98
CA ILE A 107 19.82 13.61 4.94
C ILE A 107 19.96 12.12 5.10
N TYR A 108 19.76 11.42 3.99
CA TYR A 108 19.90 10.00 3.88
C TYR A 108 21.09 9.65 2.99
N GLU A 109 21.85 8.66 3.41
CA GLU A 109 22.91 8.05 2.60
C GLU A 109 22.43 6.69 2.09
N LYS A 110 22.66 6.41 0.82
CA LYS A 110 22.36 5.11 0.21
C LYS A 110 23.42 4.10 0.60
N PHE A 111 22.99 2.98 1.19
CA PHE A 111 23.83 1.83 1.46
C PHE A 111 23.27 0.61 0.73
N LYS A 112 23.96 0.15 -0.32
CA LYS A 112 23.49 -0.90 -1.23
C LYS A 112 22.11 -0.57 -1.81
N ASN A 113 21.07 -1.33 -1.42
CA ASN A 113 19.68 -1.19 -1.87
C ASN A 113 18.79 -0.51 -0.83
N ASP A 114 19.37 0.11 0.21
CA ASP A 114 18.63 0.79 1.26
C ASP A 114 19.18 2.19 1.52
N VAL A 115 18.51 2.94 2.40
CA VAL A 115 18.95 4.26 2.84
C VAL A 115 19.02 4.36 4.35
N GLN A 116 20.06 5.02 4.84
CA GLN A 116 20.27 5.27 6.26
C GLN A 116 20.16 6.77 6.54
N LEU A 117 19.41 7.13 7.59
CA LEU A 117 19.39 8.51 8.07
C LEU A 117 20.75 8.83 8.70
N VAL A 118 21.50 9.75 8.09
CA VAL A 118 22.84 10.16 8.56
C VAL A 118 22.82 11.51 9.25
N PHE A 119 21.80 12.33 8.99
CA PHE A 119 21.64 13.63 9.63
C PHE A 119 20.19 14.06 9.71
N GLN A 120 19.83 14.72 10.82
CA GLN A 120 18.51 15.31 11.03
C GLN A 120 18.63 16.60 11.86
N CYS A 121 17.84 17.61 11.49
CA CYS A 121 17.64 18.80 12.32
C CYS A 121 16.29 19.46 12.08
N TYR A 122 15.88 20.31 13.03
CA TYR A 122 14.71 21.16 12.83
C TYR A 122 15.03 22.34 11.91
N GLY A 123 14.01 22.85 11.22
CA GLY A 123 14.09 24.00 10.31
C GLY A 123 14.68 25.26 10.97
N LYS A 124 14.47 25.43 12.28
CA LYS A 124 15.02 26.55 13.07
C LYS A 124 16.50 26.38 13.39
N GLU A 125 17.06 25.20 13.22
CA GLU A 125 18.46 24.87 13.50
C GLU A 125 19.33 24.84 12.25
N VAL A 126 18.74 24.97 11.07
CA VAL A 126 19.42 24.78 9.77
C VAL A 126 20.64 25.69 9.67
N GLU A 127 20.51 26.95 10.07
CA GLU A 127 21.63 27.89 10.07
C GLU A 127 22.77 27.44 10.97
N LYS A 128 22.46 27.04 12.21
CA LYS A 128 23.47 26.59 13.19
C LYS A 128 24.15 25.29 12.78
N LYS A 129 23.52 24.51 11.89
CA LYS A 129 24.02 23.22 11.43
C LYS A 129 24.38 23.21 9.94
N ILE A 130 24.48 24.39 9.31
CA ILE A 130 24.72 24.47 7.86
C ILE A 130 26.04 23.81 7.47
N ASP A 131 27.09 23.95 8.28
CA ASP A 131 28.38 23.31 8.03
C ASP A 131 28.28 21.78 8.08
N LYS A 132 27.45 21.23 8.98
CA LYS A 132 27.20 19.78 9.01
C LYS A 132 26.45 19.32 7.77
N ILE A 133 25.47 20.09 7.30
CA ILE A 133 24.74 19.81 6.06
C ILE A 133 25.71 19.86 4.86
N LYS A 134 26.59 20.87 4.80
CA LYS A 134 27.64 20.99 3.77
C LYS A 134 28.60 19.80 3.77
N ASN A 135 28.96 19.26 4.93
CA ASN A 135 29.85 18.10 4.97
C ASN A 135 29.24 16.86 4.29
N PHE A 136 27.93 16.66 4.35
CA PHE A 136 27.28 15.52 3.71
C PHE A 136 26.97 15.75 2.23
N ILE A 137 26.38 16.91 1.89
CA ILE A 137 25.79 17.15 0.56
C ILE A 137 26.27 18.46 -0.07
N GLY A 138 27.36 19.04 0.43
CA GLY A 138 27.99 20.21 -0.17
C GLY A 138 28.78 19.83 -1.42
N ARG A 139 28.80 20.75 -2.39
CA ARG A 139 29.46 20.56 -3.68
C ARG A 139 30.93 20.14 -3.54
N ASP A 140 31.69 20.81 -2.68
CA ASP A 140 33.12 20.54 -2.55
C ASP A 140 33.39 19.24 -1.76
N SER A 141 32.61 18.98 -0.71
CA SER A 141 32.66 17.73 0.06
C SER A 141 32.46 16.50 -0.82
N LEU A 142 31.49 16.53 -1.75
CA LEU A 142 31.24 15.42 -2.68
C LEU A 142 32.40 15.20 -3.66
N LYS A 143 33.08 16.27 -4.10
CA LYS A 143 34.26 16.14 -4.97
C LYS A 143 35.45 15.56 -4.22
N GLU A 144 35.69 16.03 -3.00
CA GLU A 144 36.81 15.57 -2.16
C GLU A 144 36.65 14.09 -1.81
N GLU A 145 35.45 13.67 -1.39
CA GLU A 145 35.19 12.26 -1.08
C GLU A 145 35.39 11.33 -2.28
N HIS A 146 34.95 11.74 -3.48
CA HIS A 146 35.16 10.96 -4.70
C HIS A 146 36.65 10.81 -5.06
N LEU A 147 37.46 11.84 -4.81
CA LEU A 147 38.91 11.76 -5.02
C LEU A 147 39.56 10.76 -4.04
N THR A 148 39.10 10.71 -2.80
CA THR A 148 39.56 9.72 -1.80
C THR A 148 39.09 8.28 -2.09
N GLU A 149 37.86 8.07 -2.57
CA GLU A 149 37.35 6.73 -2.92
C GLU A 149 38.12 6.12 -4.10
N ASN A 150 38.46 6.92 -5.12
CA ASN A 150 39.31 6.48 -6.23
C ASN A 150 40.75 6.15 -5.82
N SER A 151 41.18 6.62 -4.64
CA SER A 151 42.52 6.39 -4.09
C SER A 151 42.58 5.14 -3.20
N GLN A 152 41.44 4.62 -2.75
CA GLN A 152 41.33 3.51 -1.80
C GLN A 152 40.62 2.30 -2.43
N ILE A 153 41.21 1.71 -3.47
CA ILE A 153 40.85 0.36 -3.89
C ILE A 153 41.95 -0.60 -3.39
N GLN A 154 41.81 -1.05 -2.14
CA GLN A 154 42.43 -2.29 -1.67
C GLN A 154 41.34 -3.21 -1.12
N VAL A 155 41.32 -4.41 -1.69
CA VAL A 155 40.42 -5.51 -1.38
C VAL A 155 40.58 -5.93 0.08
N SER A 156 39.46 -6.07 0.80
CA SER A 156 39.39 -7.05 1.89
C SER A 156 37.98 -7.62 2.01
N GLU A 157 37.91 -8.94 1.82
CA GLU A 157 36.78 -9.79 2.14
C GLU A 157 36.58 -9.90 3.66
N ASN A 158 35.35 -10.29 4.02
CA ASN A 158 34.87 -10.74 5.34
C ASN A 158 34.49 -9.65 6.36
N ASN A 159 33.18 -9.54 6.64
CA ASN A 159 32.59 -10.30 7.77
C ASN A 159 31.07 -10.10 7.92
N LEU A 160 30.38 -11.25 7.96
CA LEU A 160 29.28 -11.62 8.86
C LEU A 160 28.13 -10.62 9.03
N ASN A 161 27.13 -10.74 8.13
CA ASN A 161 25.78 -10.24 8.36
C ASN A 161 25.06 -11.15 9.38
N PHE A 162 24.79 -10.63 10.57
CA PHE A 162 23.59 -11.00 11.30
C PHE A 162 22.45 -10.11 10.81
N GLN A 163 21.82 -10.50 9.72
CA GLN A 163 20.46 -10.06 9.37
C GLN A 163 19.59 -11.29 9.48
N THR A 164 18.65 -11.30 10.41
CA THR A 164 17.51 -12.23 10.35
C THR A 164 16.74 -11.91 9.08
N GLU A 165 17.02 -12.64 8.00
CA GLU A 165 16.21 -12.65 6.79
C GLU A 165 14.76 -12.94 7.20
N ARG A 166 13.83 -12.03 6.88
CA ARG A 166 12.41 -12.38 6.90
C ARG A 166 12.24 -13.52 5.89
N GLN A 167 12.08 -14.73 6.40
CA GLN A 167 12.04 -15.97 5.62
C GLN A 167 10.78 -16.11 4.75
N TYR A 168 9.85 -15.14 4.81
CA TYR A 168 8.56 -15.20 4.13
C TYR A 168 8.40 -14.05 3.14
N SER A 169 8.12 -14.40 1.88
CA SER A 169 7.64 -13.44 0.88
C SER A 169 6.21 -13.02 1.24
N MET A 170 5.91 -11.73 1.09
CA MET A 170 4.54 -11.21 1.15
C MET A 170 3.61 -12.05 0.28
N LYS A 171 2.42 -12.39 0.79
CA LYS A 171 1.39 -13.14 0.04
C LYS A 171 0.20 -12.24 -0.27
N THR A 172 -0.23 -12.19 -1.52
CA THR A 172 -1.39 -11.38 -1.94
C THR A 172 -2.61 -12.26 -2.17
N ILE A 173 -3.74 -11.93 -1.53
CA ILE A 173 -4.98 -12.72 -1.56
C ILE A 173 -6.14 -11.84 -2.05
N ALA A 174 -6.73 -12.18 -3.19
CA ALA A 174 -7.98 -11.57 -3.63
C ALA A 174 -9.19 -12.27 -3.02
N ILE A 175 -10.21 -11.49 -2.65
CA ILE A 175 -11.53 -11.99 -2.29
C ILE A 175 -12.49 -11.66 -3.44
N TYR A 176 -12.83 -12.64 -4.28
CA TYR A 176 -13.56 -12.36 -5.53
C TYR A 176 -14.72 -13.32 -5.81
N HIS A 177 -15.81 -12.74 -6.30
CA HIS A 177 -16.94 -13.41 -6.95
C HIS A 177 -17.71 -12.36 -7.76
N ASN A 178 -18.08 -12.71 -8.99
CA ASN A 178 -18.89 -11.86 -9.89
C ASN A 178 -20.35 -11.63 -9.44
N LYS A 179 -20.72 -12.03 -8.22
CA LYS A 179 -22.06 -11.86 -7.65
C LYS A 179 -21.97 -10.89 -6.47
N GLY A 180 -22.88 -9.92 -6.44
CA GLY A 180 -23.07 -9.04 -5.29
C GLY A 180 -23.61 -9.80 -4.07
N GLY A 181 -23.33 -9.29 -2.87
CA GLY A 181 -23.99 -9.75 -1.64
C GLY A 181 -23.61 -11.14 -1.12
N VAL A 182 -22.56 -11.78 -1.65
CA VAL A 182 -22.01 -13.07 -1.14
C VAL A 182 -21.06 -12.93 0.06
N GLY A 183 -20.81 -11.69 0.51
CA GLY A 183 -19.98 -11.39 1.69
C GLY A 183 -18.50 -11.11 1.40
N LYS A 184 -18.13 -10.64 0.20
CA LYS A 184 -16.72 -10.32 -0.16
C LYS A 184 -16.07 -9.34 0.82
N THR A 185 -16.62 -8.14 0.95
CA THR A 185 -16.15 -7.13 1.91
C THR A 185 -16.15 -7.63 3.34
N THR A 186 -17.23 -8.26 3.79
CA THR A 186 -17.30 -8.84 5.14
C THR A 186 -16.20 -9.86 5.39
N VAL A 187 -15.88 -10.70 4.40
CA VAL A 187 -14.76 -11.65 4.48
C VAL A 187 -13.43 -10.91 4.48
N ALA A 188 -13.22 -9.96 3.58
CA ALA A 188 -11.97 -9.22 3.45
C ALA A 188 -11.58 -8.48 4.74
N VAL A 189 -12.49 -7.65 5.27
CA VAL A 189 -12.21 -6.82 6.46
C VAL A 189 -11.99 -7.66 7.72
N ASN A 190 -12.77 -8.71 7.91
CA ASN A 190 -12.70 -9.53 9.13
C ASN A 190 -11.60 -10.60 9.07
N LEU A 191 -11.27 -11.11 7.87
CA LEU A 191 -10.09 -11.94 7.69
C LEU A 191 -8.82 -11.12 7.95
N ALA A 192 -8.76 -9.88 7.44
CA ALA A 192 -7.65 -8.97 7.73
C ALA A 192 -7.48 -8.74 9.24
N ALA A 193 -8.58 -8.47 9.94
CA ALA A 193 -8.58 -8.30 11.40
C ALA A 193 -8.12 -9.55 12.15
N ALA A 194 -8.61 -10.73 11.77
CA ALA A 194 -8.23 -11.99 12.39
C ALA A 194 -6.75 -12.33 12.16
N LEU A 195 -6.22 -12.09 10.95
CA LEU A 195 -4.79 -12.27 10.66
C LEU A 195 -3.93 -11.27 11.43
N ARG A 196 -4.38 -10.02 11.55
CA ARG A 196 -3.70 -8.98 12.34
C ARG A 196 -3.63 -9.36 13.82
N LYS A 197 -4.72 -9.85 14.41
CA LYS A 197 -4.75 -10.35 15.80
C LYS A 197 -3.85 -11.58 16.01
N LYS A 198 -3.59 -12.36 14.96
CA LYS A 198 -2.61 -13.46 14.96
C LYS A 198 -1.15 -12.99 14.77
N GLY A 199 -0.90 -11.68 14.83
CA GLY A 199 0.45 -11.11 14.80
C GLY A 199 1.03 -10.86 13.41
N LYS A 200 0.23 -11.00 12.34
CA LYS A 200 0.68 -10.71 10.98
C LYS A 200 0.67 -9.21 10.69
N SER A 201 1.62 -8.72 9.89
CA SER A 201 1.48 -7.41 9.25
C SER A 201 0.58 -7.54 8.02
N VAL A 202 -0.57 -6.86 8.04
CA VAL A 202 -1.63 -6.99 7.05
C VAL A 202 -1.91 -5.65 6.39
N LEU A 203 -1.91 -5.65 5.06
CA LEU A 203 -2.42 -4.55 4.24
C LEU A 203 -3.77 -4.96 3.63
N LEU A 204 -4.79 -4.12 3.80
CA LEU A 204 -6.09 -4.30 3.15
C LEU A 204 -6.24 -3.28 2.01
N ILE A 205 -6.56 -3.73 0.81
CA ILE A 205 -6.76 -2.86 -0.36
C ILE A 205 -8.22 -2.94 -0.77
N ASP A 206 -8.91 -1.80 -0.76
CA ASP A 206 -10.22 -1.66 -1.36
C ASP A 206 -10.06 -1.23 -2.83
N ILE A 207 -10.57 -2.02 -3.77
CA ILE A 207 -10.60 -1.66 -5.19
C ILE A 207 -12.03 -1.70 -5.76
N ASP A 208 -13.05 -1.61 -4.90
CA ASP A 208 -14.45 -1.47 -5.29
C ASP A 208 -14.87 0.00 -5.21
N SER A 209 -15.44 0.57 -6.26
CA SER A 209 -15.89 1.97 -6.26
C SER A 209 -17.00 2.24 -5.24
N GLN A 210 -17.66 1.21 -4.72
CA GLN A 210 -18.62 1.34 -3.60
C GLN A 210 -17.94 1.68 -2.26
N ALA A 211 -16.61 1.52 -2.16
CA ALA A 211 -15.80 1.88 -1.00
C ALA A 211 -16.29 1.25 0.33
N ASN A 212 -16.91 0.07 0.26
CA ASN A 212 -17.50 -0.59 1.44
C ASN A 212 -16.41 -1.02 2.44
N THR A 213 -15.22 -1.42 1.97
CA THR A 213 -14.09 -1.73 2.85
C THR A 213 -13.55 -0.45 3.49
N THR A 214 -13.41 0.64 2.73
CA THR A 214 -13.03 1.96 3.25
C THR A 214 -13.99 2.43 4.35
N PHE A 215 -15.30 2.31 4.13
CA PHE A 215 -16.32 2.64 5.14
C PHE A 215 -16.20 1.75 6.37
N ALA A 216 -16.19 0.42 6.17
CA ALA A 216 -16.19 -0.56 7.26
C ALA A 216 -14.94 -0.49 8.14
N THR A 217 -13.84 0.12 7.67
CA THR A 217 -12.60 0.32 8.44
C THR A 217 -12.53 1.68 9.14
N GLY A 218 -13.61 2.47 9.08
CA GLY A 218 -13.74 3.74 9.79
C GLY A 218 -12.96 4.90 9.18
N LEU A 219 -12.68 4.85 7.87
CA LEU A 219 -11.89 5.87 7.17
C LEU A 219 -12.74 7.00 6.58
N ILE A 220 -14.03 6.76 6.33
CA ILE A 220 -14.97 7.80 5.89
C ILE A 220 -15.44 8.57 7.13
N LYS A 221 -14.88 9.77 7.34
CA LYS A 221 -15.14 10.60 8.53
C LYS A 221 -15.63 12.02 8.22
N PHE A 222 -15.74 12.37 6.95
CA PHE A 222 -16.18 13.70 6.53
C PHE A 222 -17.70 13.78 6.47
N GLN A 223 -18.25 14.91 6.92
CA GLN A 223 -19.69 15.23 6.80
C GLN A 223 -20.00 16.05 5.55
N PHE A 224 -19.00 16.80 5.06
CA PHE A 224 -19.11 17.67 3.90
C PHE A 224 -18.11 17.24 2.82
N GLU A 225 -18.47 17.41 1.55
CA GLU A 225 -17.63 17.02 0.40
C GLU A 225 -16.26 17.74 0.36
N GLU A 226 -16.18 18.95 0.92
CA GLU A 226 -14.94 19.75 0.95
C GLU A 226 -13.86 19.13 1.85
N ASP A 227 -14.25 18.27 2.80
CA ASP A 227 -13.37 17.59 3.74
C ASP A 227 -12.97 16.17 3.28
N ASP A 228 -13.37 15.76 2.07
CA ASP A 228 -13.08 14.44 1.51
C ASP A 228 -11.61 14.33 1.06
N ASP A 229 -10.75 13.96 1.99
CA ASP A 229 -9.33 13.73 1.76
C ASP A 229 -9.03 12.43 1.00
N LEU A 230 -10.01 11.52 0.88
CA LEU A 230 -9.89 10.24 0.18
C LEU A 230 -9.99 10.41 -1.33
N ARG A 231 -10.71 11.44 -1.80
CA ARG A 231 -10.90 11.77 -3.22
C ARG A 231 -9.58 11.78 -4.00
N GLU A 232 -8.52 12.32 -3.39
CA GLU A 232 -7.19 12.46 -4.01
C GLU A 232 -6.11 11.50 -3.46
N GLN A 233 -6.50 10.59 -2.57
CA GLN A 233 -5.57 9.64 -1.92
C GLN A 233 -6.20 8.25 -1.84
N ASN A 234 -6.53 7.67 -2.99
CA ASN A 234 -7.13 6.33 -3.09
C ASN A 234 -6.44 5.45 -4.14
N ILE A 235 -6.86 4.20 -4.22
CA ILE A 235 -6.29 3.18 -5.12
C ILE A 235 -6.17 3.64 -6.58
N SER A 236 -7.07 4.48 -7.08
CA SER A 236 -7.01 4.95 -8.48
C SER A 236 -5.72 5.72 -8.77
N HIS A 237 -5.21 6.49 -7.82
CA HIS A 237 -3.97 7.25 -7.96
C HIS A 237 -2.74 6.35 -8.08
N LEU A 238 -2.76 5.17 -7.44
CA LEU A 238 -1.72 4.14 -7.63
C LEU A 238 -1.79 3.52 -9.02
N LEU A 239 -2.99 3.42 -9.59
CA LEU A 239 -3.23 2.81 -10.89
C LEU A 239 -3.05 3.79 -12.04
N GLU A 240 -3.05 5.10 -11.81
CA GLU A 240 -2.89 6.13 -12.83
C GLU A 240 -1.45 6.25 -13.36
N SER A 241 -0.46 6.00 -12.51
CA SER A 241 0.95 6.07 -12.87
C SER A 241 1.74 4.90 -12.30
N ALA A 242 2.64 4.33 -13.11
CA ALA A 242 3.61 3.34 -12.61
C ALA A 242 4.61 3.98 -11.64
N ASP A 243 4.82 5.29 -11.80
CA ASP A 243 6.01 6.02 -11.36
C ASP A 243 5.73 7.01 -10.24
N PHE A 244 4.47 7.42 -10.11
CA PHE A 244 3.99 8.34 -9.08
C PHE A 244 2.97 7.63 -8.20
N ASN A 245 2.72 8.18 -7.02
CA ASN A 245 1.77 7.68 -6.03
C ASN A 245 2.15 6.28 -5.55
N PHE A 246 2.78 6.22 -4.38
CA PHE A 246 3.18 4.96 -3.74
C PHE A 246 2.19 4.58 -2.65
N ILE A 247 2.09 3.28 -2.35
CA ILE A 247 1.21 2.79 -1.28
C ILE A 247 1.37 3.59 0.03
N PRO A 248 2.60 3.88 0.52
CA PRO A 248 2.78 4.67 1.75
C PRO A 248 2.19 6.09 1.72
N GLU A 249 2.03 6.69 0.54
CA GLU A 249 1.53 8.06 0.41
C GLU A 249 0.01 8.14 0.58
N ILE A 250 -0.71 7.07 0.21
CA ILE A 250 -2.17 6.98 0.34
C ILE A 250 -2.63 6.01 1.44
N LEU A 251 -1.68 5.39 2.14
CA LEU A 251 -1.94 4.48 3.23
C LEU A 251 -2.70 5.19 4.34
N ARG A 252 -3.68 4.50 4.92
CA ARG A 252 -4.41 4.95 6.10
C ARG A 252 -4.45 3.82 7.12
N GLN A 253 -4.32 4.15 8.40
CA GLN A 253 -4.62 3.19 9.46
C GLN A 253 -6.13 3.19 9.72
N SER A 254 -6.70 2.00 9.87
CA SER A 254 -8.08 1.85 10.34
C SER A 254 -8.25 2.56 11.68
N ASN A 255 -9.47 3.01 11.97
CA ASN A 255 -9.72 3.87 13.14
C ASN A 255 -10.68 3.21 14.11
N TYR A 256 -10.18 2.77 15.26
CA TYR A 256 -10.91 2.01 16.26
C TYR A 256 -11.55 0.71 15.73
N PHE A 257 -11.19 0.29 14.52
CA PHE A 257 -11.77 -0.87 13.86
C PHE A 257 -11.25 -2.19 14.42
N ASN A 258 -9.96 -2.28 14.69
CA ASN A 258 -9.31 -3.48 15.20
C ASN A 258 -8.31 -3.16 16.32
N ASP A 259 -7.75 -4.17 16.99
CA ASP A 259 -6.62 -3.99 17.89
C ASP A 259 -5.67 -5.20 17.78
N PRO A 260 -4.46 -5.04 17.20
CA PRO A 260 -3.93 -3.82 16.60
C PRO A 260 -4.69 -3.36 15.36
N GLU A 261 -4.63 -2.06 15.04
CA GLU A 261 -5.20 -1.51 13.80
C GLU A 261 -4.55 -2.12 12.54
N ILE A 262 -5.26 -2.00 11.43
CA ILE A 262 -4.90 -2.56 10.11
C ILE A 262 -4.57 -1.40 9.17
N ASP A 263 -3.54 -1.57 8.35
CA ASP A 263 -3.24 -0.61 7.30
C ASP A 263 -4.13 -0.85 6.07
N VAL A 264 -4.67 0.23 5.50
CA VAL A 264 -5.68 0.20 4.45
C VAL A 264 -5.28 1.13 3.30
N VAL A 265 -5.38 0.64 2.07
CA VAL A 265 -5.44 1.46 0.86
C VAL A 265 -6.92 1.68 0.53
N PRO A 266 -7.42 2.92 0.67
CA PRO A 266 -8.85 3.19 0.49
C PRO A 266 -9.24 3.23 -0.99
N SER A 267 -10.51 2.95 -1.22
CA SER A 267 -11.24 3.23 -2.46
C SER A 267 -12.15 4.45 -2.31
N HIS A 268 -12.66 4.95 -3.44
CA HIS A 268 -13.53 6.11 -3.53
C HIS A 268 -14.47 6.00 -4.75
N ILE A 269 -15.64 6.66 -4.70
CA ILE A 269 -16.66 6.55 -5.76
C ILE A 269 -16.17 7.05 -7.14
N ASN A 270 -15.19 7.96 -7.16
CA ASN A 270 -14.57 8.48 -8.39
C ASN A 270 -13.79 7.43 -9.21
N LEU A 271 -13.60 6.21 -8.70
CA LEU A 271 -13.09 5.09 -9.48
C LEU A 271 -13.95 4.85 -10.74
N ILE A 272 -15.26 5.10 -10.67
CA ILE A 272 -16.18 4.95 -11.81
C ILE A 272 -15.72 5.83 -12.98
N ASP A 273 -15.42 7.10 -12.70
CA ASP A 273 -15.02 8.08 -13.73
C ASP A 273 -13.63 7.78 -14.31
N LYS A 274 -12.75 7.18 -13.51
CA LYS A 274 -11.37 6.86 -13.92
C LYS A 274 -11.27 5.55 -14.70
N GLN A 275 -12.25 4.67 -14.59
CA GLN A 275 -12.20 3.30 -15.13
C GLN A 275 -11.92 3.27 -16.64
N ASP A 276 -12.67 4.05 -17.43
CA ASP A 276 -12.54 4.05 -18.89
C ASP A 276 -11.16 4.54 -19.36
N LYS A 277 -10.62 5.56 -18.67
CA LYS A 277 -9.27 6.08 -18.94
C LYS A 277 -8.20 5.04 -18.60
N LEU A 278 -8.30 4.41 -17.44
CA LEU A 278 -7.34 3.40 -16.98
C LEU A 278 -7.38 2.15 -17.86
N ASN A 279 -8.58 1.74 -18.29
CA ASN A 279 -8.78 0.55 -19.12
C ASN A 279 -8.10 0.67 -20.49
N LYS A 280 -8.03 1.89 -21.06
CA LYS A 280 -7.34 2.19 -22.32
C LYS A 280 -5.81 2.08 -22.23
N ILE A 281 -5.26 2.16 -21.03
CA ILE A 281 -3.81 2.09 -20.79
C ILE A 281 -3.45 0.64 -20.45
N ALA A 282 -2.93 -0.13 -21.41
CA ALA A 282 -2.68 -1.57 -21.21
C ALA A 282 -1.82 -1.87 -19.97
N VAL A 283 -0.77 -1.08 -19.72
CA VAL A 283 0.15 -1.26 -18.57
C VAL A 283 -0.52 -1.00 -17.23
N SER A 284 -1.68 -0.35 -17.18
CA SER A 284 -2.33 -0.01 -15.92
C SER A 284 -2.75 -1.27 -15.12
N ARG A 285 -3.04 -2.37 -15.83
CA ARG A 285 -3.37 -3.69 -15.25
C ARG A 285 -2.27 -4.29 -14.40
N SER A 286 -1.00 -3.98 -14.70
CA SER A 286 0.16 -4.50 -13.99
C SER A 286 0.72 -3.54 -12.94
N ARG A 287 0.23 -2.29 -12.87
CA ARG A 287 0.78 -1.27 -11.96
C ARG A 287 0.72 -1.68 -10.49
N LEU A 288 -0.39 -2.30 -10.07
CA LEU A 288 -0.53 -2.76 -8.69
C LEU A 288 0.57 -3.77 -8.31
N ILE A 289 0.99 -4.65 -9.23
CA ILE A 289 2.11 -5.58 -8.99
C ILE A 289 3.39 -4.80 -8.66
N SER A 290 3.73 -3.82 -9.49
CA SER A 290 4.94 -3.00 -9.30
C SER A 290 4.89 -2.22 -7.98
N LYS A 291 3.73 -1.68 -7.61
CA LYS A 291 3.56 -0.96 -6.34
C LYS A 291 3.67 -1.89 -5.13
N LEU A 292 3.08 -3.09 -5.20
CA LEU A 292 3.18 -4.10 -4.15
C LEU A 292 4.62 -4.58 -3.94
N LYS A 293 5.39 -4.73 -5.01
CA LYS A 293 6.81 -5.15 -4.93
C LYS A 293 7.66 -4.20 -4.07
N ILE A 294 7.34 -2.91 -4.04
CA ILE A 294 8.09 -1.90 -3.26
C ILE A 294 7.94 -2.11 -1.75
N ILE A 295 6.80 -2.67 -1.32
CA ILE A 295 6.44 -2.88 0.08
C ILE A 295 6.53 -4.36 0.50
N GLU A 296 7.11 -5.22 -0.35
CA GLU A 296 7.14 -6.68 -0.15
C GLU A 296 7.77 -7.11 1.18
N THR A 297 8.70 -6.31 1.72
CA THR A 297 9.34 -6.59 3.01
C THR A 297 8.58 -6.06 4.23
N HIS A 298 7.48 -5.33 4.05
CA HIS A 298 6.75 -4.66 5.15
C HIS A 298 5.57 -5.49 5.64
N TYR A 299 4.86 -6.14 4.72
CA TYR A 299 3.64 -6.90 4.99
C TYR A 299 3.85 -8.39 4.79
N ASP A 300 3.34 -9.20 5.71
CA ASP A 300 3.27 -10.65 5.53
C ASP A 300 2.16 -10.99 4.51
N ILE A 301 1.02 -10.27 4.60
CA ILE A 301 -0.18 -10.57 3.83
C ILE A 301 -0.83 -9.28 3.31
N VAL A 302 -1.23 -9.31 2.04
CA VAL A 302 -2.08 -8.30 1.42
C VAL A 302 -3.43 -8.94 1.09
N ILE A 303 -4.53 -8.33 1.51
CA ILE A 303 -5.88 -8.74 1.13
C ILE A 303 -6.46 -7.68 0.19
N ILE A 304 -7.03 -8.11 -0.93
CA ILE A 304 -7.68 -7.22 -1.89
C ILE A 304 -9.19 -7.52 -1.93
N ASP A 305 -10.00 -6.57 -1.49
CA ASP A 305 -11.46 -6.60 -1.66
C ASP A 305 -11.84 -6.09 -3.04
N THR A 306 -12.69 -6.84 -3.75
CA THR A 306 -12.92 -6.65 -5.20
C THR A 306 -14.39 -6.33 -5.52
N PRO A 307 -14.66 -5.62 -6.63
CA PRO A 307 -16.03 -5.36 -7.04
C PRO A 307 -16.78 -6.64 -7.48
N PRO A 308 -18.14 -6.65 -7.42
CA PRO A 308 -18.99 -7.77 -7.86
C PRO A 308 -19.14 -7.87 -9.39
N SER A 309 -18.08 -7.61 -10.15
CA SER A 309 -18.10 -7.44 -11.61
C SER A 309 -16.96 -8.23 -12.26
N ARG A 310 -16.86 -8.18 -13.60
CA ARG A 310 -15.69 -8.66 -14.38
C ARG A 310 -15.06 -7.48 -15.11
N ASP A 311 -14.90 -6.38 -14.40
CA ASP A 311 -14.39 -5.15 -14.98
C ASP A 311 -12.86 -5.03 -14.78
N TYR A 312 -12.35 -3.87 -15.20
CA TYR A 312 -10.94 -3.50 -15.08
C TYR A 312 -10.40 -3.65 -13.65
N TYR A 313 -11.16 -3.27 -12.62
CA TYR A 313 -10.69 -3.31 -11.23
C TYR A 313 -10.61 -4.76 -10.70
N ALA A 314 -11.58 -5.61 -11.06
CA ALA A 314 -11.50 -7.04 -10.80
C ALA A 314 -10.29 -7.69 -11.52
N GLU A 315 -9.99 -7.28 -12.76
CA GLU A 315 -8.79 -7.74 -13.48
C GLU A 315 -7.51 -7.36 -12.75
N VAL A 316 -7.35 -6.08 -12.38
CA VAL A 316 -6.17 -5.56 -11.65
C VAL A 316 -5.94 -6.35 -10.36
N ALA A 317 -6.98 -6.58 -9.55
CA ALA A 317 -6.88 -7.31 -8.30
C ALA A 317 -6.39 -8.75 -8.49
N LEU A 318 -6.98 -9.47 -9.46
CA LEU A 318 -6.64 -10.88 -9.70
C LEU A 318 -5.25 -11.01 -10.36
N ILE A 319 -4.88 -10.10 -11.26
CA ILE A 319 -3.53 -10.04 -11.84
C ILE A 319 -2.47 -9.80 -10.75
N ALA A 320 -2.78 -8.98 -9.74
CA ALA A 320 -1.88 -8.72 -8.62
C ALA A 320 -1.76 -9.89 -7.63
N SER A 321 -2.80 -10.71 -7.48
CA SER A 321 -2.91 -11.69 -6.39
C SER A 321 -2.18 -13.02 -6.63
N ASP A 322 -1.64 -13.62 -5.58
CA ASP A 322 -1.07 -14.97 -5.63
C ASP A 322 -2.14 -16.03 -5.34
N TYR A 323 -3.07 -15.68 -4.46
CA TYR A 323 -4.15 -16.54 -4.00
C TYR A 323 -5.53 -15.93 -4.22
N LEU A 324 -6.54 -16.80 -4.30
CA LEU A 324 -7.94 -16.42 -4.43
C LEU A 324 -8.83 -17.18 -3.45
N ILE A 325 -9.67 -16.44 -2.74
CA ILE A 325 -10.82 -16.97 -1.99
C ILE A 325 -12.10 -16.56 -2.72
N ILE A 326 -13.03 -17.52 -2.88
CA ILE A 326 -14.31 -17.30 -3.59
C ILE A 326 -15.47 -17.43 -2.58
N PRO A 327 -15.96 -16.35 -1.96
CA PRO A 327 -17.11 -16.42 -1.06
C PRO A 327 -18.39 -16.75 -1.83
N SER A 328 -19.18 -17.71 -1.34
CA SER A 328 -20.46 -18.11 -1.95
C SER A 328 -21.52 -18.42 -0.90
N ASP A 329 -22.75 -17.95 -1.13
CA ASP A 329 -23.94 -18.31 -0.34
C ASP A 329 -24.49 -19.71 -0.65
N LEU A 330 -23.82 -20.43 -1.57
CA LEU A 330 -24.16 -21.77 -2.06
C LEU A 330 -25.59 -21.91 -2.63
N LYS A 331 -26.29 -20.78 -2.84
CA LYS A 331 -27.61 -20.77 -3.46
C LYS A 331 -27.48 -21.01 -4.97
N PRO A 332 -28.54 -21.49 -5.65
CA PRO A 332 -28.47 -21.84 -7.07
C PRO A 332 -27.84 -20.77 -7.96
N PHE A 333 -28.20 -19.49 -7.77
CA PHE A 333 -27.64 -18.38 -8.56
C PHE A 333 -26.16 -18.09 -8.29
N ALA A 334 -25.67 -18.26 -7.05
CA ALA A 334 -24.23 -18.12 -6.80
C ALA A 334 -23.46 -19.27 -7.44
N ASN A 335 -23.97 -20.49 -7.32
CA ASN A 335 -23.34 -21.67 -7.91
C ASN A 335 -23.35 -21.62 -9.45
N GLN A 336 -24.40 -21.08 -10.07
CA GLN A 336 -24.43 -20.80 -11.51
C GLN A 336 -23.36 -19.77 -11.94
N GLY A 337 -22.90 -18.91 -11.03
CA GLY A 337 -21.81 -17.96 -11.28
C GLY A 337 -20.41 -18.59 -11.24
N LEU A 338 -20.22 -19.74 -10.58
CA LEU A 338 -18.90 -20.36 -10.42
C LEU A 338 -18.23 -20.75 -11.75
N PRO A 339 -18.91 -21.31 -12.77
CA PRO A 339 -18.32 -21.50 -14.09
C PRO A 339 -17.80 -20.20 -14.71
N THR A 340 -18.53 -19.10 -14.54
CA THR A 340 -18.13 -17.77 -15.03
C THR A 340 -16.89 -17.28 -14.29
N VAL A 341 -16.80 -17.49 -12.98
CA VAL A 341 -15.59 -17.21 -12.19
C VAL A 341 -14.40 -18.02 -12.70
N LYS A 342 -14.55 -19.34 -12.94
CA LYS A 342 -13.48 -20.19 -13.48
C LYS A 342 -12.99 -19.71 -14.85
N ASN A 343 -13.91 -19.38 -15.75
CA ASN A 343 -13.56 -18.89 -17.08
C ASN A 343 -12.82 -17.55 -17.00
N PHE A 344 -13.24 -16.66 -16.10
CA PHE A 344 -12.54 -15.39 -15.89
C PHE A 344 -11.13 -15.61 -15.33
N ILE A 345 -10.96 -16.47 -14.33
CA ILE A 345 -9.63 -16.82 -13.78
C ILE A 345 -8.73 -17.41 -14.88
N LYS A 346 -9.27 -18.22 -15.80
CA LYS A 346 -8.51 -18.74 -16.94
C LYS A 346 -7.97 -17.60 -17.82
N GLN A 347 -8.80 -16.61 -18.17
CA GLN A 347 -8.39 -15.43 -18.94
C GLN A 347 -7.33 -14.61 -18.19
N ILE A 348 -7.49 -14.43 -16.87
CA ILE A 348 -6.49 -13.75 -16.04
C ILE A 348 -5.17 -14.52 -16.04
N ASN A 349 -5.20 -15.85 -15.93
CA ASN A 349 -3.98 -16.67 -15.95
C ASN A 349 -3.26 -16.65 -17.31
N GLU A 350 -4.00 -16.57 -18.42
CA GLU A 350 -3.42 -16.34 -19.75
C GLU A 350 -2.66 -15.00 -19.78
N TYR A 351 -3.26 -13.93 -19.25
CA TYR A 351 -2.59 -12.62 -19.13
C TYR A 351 -1.36 -12.68 -18.21
N ARG A 352 -1.46 -13.35 -17.05
CA ARG A 352 -0.35 -13.53 -16.10
C ARG A 352 0.83 -14.28 -16.70
N GLY A 353 0.57 -15.24 -17.58
CA GLY A 353 1.60 -15.98 -18.32
C GLY A 353 2.49 -15.07 -19.18
N LEU A 354 1.90 -14.02 -19.79
CA LEU A 354 2.67 -13.01 -20.54
C LEU A 354 3.65 -12.23 -19.66
N MET A 355 3.43 -12.23 -18.34
CA MET A 355 4.26 -11.55 -17.35
C MET A 355 5.16 -12.51 -16.56
N SER A 356 5.29 -13.77 -16.98
CA SER A 356 6.02 -14.82 -16.25
C SER A 356 5.54 -14.99 -14.80
N LYS A 357 4.24 -14.78 -14.54
CA LYS A 357 3.63 -15.07 -13.24
C LYS A 357 2.94 -16.42 -13.27
N GLU A 358 3.10 -17.17 -12.19
CA GLU A 358 2.37 -18.42 -11.97
C GLU A 358 0.85 -18.20 -11.98
N PRO A 359 0.05 -19.21 -12.39
CA PRO A 359 -1.40 -19.18 -12.26
C PRO A 359 -1.85 -18.88 -10.83
N ILE A 360 -2.95 -18.14 -10.67
CA ILE A 360 -3.53 -17.84 -9.35
C ILE A 360 -3.90 -19.15 -8.64
N ASN A 361 -3.46 -19.28 -7.39
CA ASN A 361 -3.82 -20.42 -6.55
C ASN A 361 -5.18 -20.21 -5.89
N ILE A 362 -6.18 -21.02 -6.26
CA ILE A 362 -7.51 -20.96 -5.65
C ILE A 362 -7.46 -21.71 -4.31
N ILE A 363 -7.46 -20.96 -3.20
CA ILE A 363 -7.50 -21.51 -1.83
C ILE A 363 -8.76 -22.38 -1.64
N GLY A 364 -9.89 -21.85 -2.12
CA GLY A 364 -11.17 -22.54 -2.11
C GLY A 364 -12.38 -21.62 -2.25
N VAL A 365 -13.52 -22.26 -2.49
CA VAL A 365 -14.84 -21.67 -2.31
C VAL A 365 -15.15 -21.65 -0.81
N LEU A 366 -15.32 -20.45 -0.27
CA LEU A 366 -15.69 -20.22 1.13
C LEU A 366 -17.22 -20.17 1.23
N ALA A 367 -17.79 -21.08 2.00
CA ALA A 367 -19.21 -21.02 2.33
C ALA A 367 -19.48 -19.80 3.22
N SER A 368 -20.19 -18.80 2.71
CA SER A 368 -20.38 -17.49 3.32
C SER A 368 -21.86 -17.11 3.33
N LYS A 369 -22.33 -16.40 4.36
CA LYS A 369 -23.75 -16.09 4.58
C LYS A 369 -24.64 -17.34 4.59
N ILE A 370 -24.14 -18.39 5.23
CA ILE A 370 -24.86 -19.65 5.41
C ILE A 370 -25.91 -19.49 6.50
N SER A 371 -27.14 -19.93 6.24
CA SER A 371 -28.23 -19.84 7.23
C SER A 371 -27.91 -20.67 8.48
N THR A 372 -28.17 -20.12 9.66
CA THR A 372 -28.05 -20.81 10.96
C THR A 372 -29.25 -21.71 11.27
N ASN A 373 -30.25 -21.79 10.38
CA ASN A 373 -31.42 -22.62 10.58
C ASN A 373 -31.03 -24.12 10.66
N SER A 374 -31.43 -24.79 11.74
CA SER A 374 -31.04 -26.18 12.02
C SER A 374 -31.44 -27.16 10.91
N LYS A 375 -32.63 -27.03 10.33
CA LYS A 375 -33.08 -27.88 9.21
C LYS A 375 -32.24 -27.63 7.96
N PHE A 376 -31.92 -26.37 7.68
CA PHE A 376 -31.05 -26.03 6.55
C PHE A 376 -29.66 -26.67 6.71
N LEU A 377 -29.06 -26.57 7.91
CA LEU A 377 -27.75 -27.14 8.20
C LEU A 377 -27.72 -28.67 8.17
N GLN A 378 -28.79 -29.32 8.62
CA GLN A 378 -28.85 -30.78 8.64
C GLN A 378 -29.04 -31.38 7.24
N TYR A 379 -29.88 -30.77 6.39
CA TYR A 379 -30.33 -31.41 5.15
C TYR A 379 -29.84 -30.75 3.87
N THR A 380 -29.78 -29.41 3.83
CA THR A 380 -29.56 -28.65 2.60
C THR A 380 -28.10 -28.28 2.43
N PHE A 381 -27.46 -27.78 3.50
CA PHE A 381 -26.07 -27.31 3.46
C PHE A 381 -25.08 -28.39 3.00
N PRO A 382 -25.10 -29.63 3.52
CA PRO A 382 -24.14 -30.65 3.10
C PRO A 382 -24.25 -30.98 1.60
N ARG A 383 -25.48 -31.04 1.08
CA ARG A 383 -25.76 -31.30 -0.35
C ARG A 383 -25.28 -30.16 -1.24
N GLN A 384 -25.53 -28.91 -0.84
CA GLN A 384 -25.06 -27.73 -1.57
C GLN A 384 -23.54 -27.63 -1.55
N ARG A 385 -22.91 -27.97 -0.43
CA ARG A 385 -21.45 -27.99 -0.26
C ARG A 385 -20.80 -29.05 -1.16
N SER A 386 -21.30 -30.29 -1.17
CA SER A 386 -20.73 -31.37 -1.98
C SER A 386 -20.79 -31.08 -3.49
N THR A 387 -21.86 -30.40 -3.93
CA THR A 387 -22.04 -29.98 -5.33
C THR A 387 -20.87 -29.12 -5.85
N ILE A 388 -20.21 -28.34 -4.98
CA ILE A 388 -19.10 -27.47 -5.39
C ILE A 388 -17.94 -28.27 -5.97
N SER A 389 -17.50 -29.30 -5.24
CA SER A 389 -16.40 -30.16 -5.71
C SER A 389 -16.86 -31.09 -6.82
N GLU A 390 -18.03 -31.72 -6.68
CA GLU A 390 -18.56 -32.71 -7.64
C GLU A 390 -18.87 -32.11 -9.02
N ARG A 391 -19.53 -30.95 -9.05
CA ARG A 391 -20.02 -30.37 -10.30
C ARG A 391 -19.09 -29.32 -10.87
N TYR A 392 -18.50 -28.49 -10.01
CA TYR A 392 -17.72 -27.33 -10.44
C TYR A 392 -16.22 -27.56 -10.37
N ASN A 393 -15.75 -28.68 -9.80
CA ASN A 393 -14.33 -29.02 -9.67
C ASN A 393 -13.50 -27.85 -9.11
N LEU A 394 -14.00 -27.28 -8.01
CA LEU A 394 -13.34 -26.21 -7.25
C LEU A 394 -13.01 -26.73 -5.85
N PRO A 395 -11.87 -26.35 -5.26
CA PRO A 395 -11.55 -26.68 -3.89
C PRO A 395 -12.56 -26.01 -2.95
N LEU A 396 -12.87 -26.66 -1.83
CA LEU A 396 -13.70 -26.13 -0.77
C LEU A 396 -12.84 -25.73 0.43
N MET A 397 -13.25 -24.66 1.10
CA MET A 397 -12.68 -24.29 2.40
C MET A 397 -13.47 -24.96 3.53
N GLU A 398 -12.78 -25.38 4.59
CA GLU A 398 -13.39 -25.98 5.78
C GLU A 398 -14.10 -24.96 6.66
N ALA A 399 -13.55 -23.74 6.76
CA ALA A 399 -14.22 -22.64 7.42
C ALA A 399 -15.56 -22.31 6.75
N VAL A 400 -16.53 -21.90 7.58
CA VAL A 400 -17.87 -21.50 7.16
C VAL A 400 -18.22 -20.21 7.89
N ILE A 401 -18.71 -19.21 7.15
CA ILE A 401 -19.20 -17.96 7.73
C ILE A 401 -20.73 -17.97 7.65
N TYR A 402 -21.39 -17.93 8.80
CA TYR A 402 -22.85 -17.97 8.84
C TYR A 402 -23.44 -16.56 8.89
N ASP A 403 -24.67 -16.45 8.37
CA ASP A 403 -25.43 -15.21 8.34
C ASP A 403 -25.95 -14.88 9.76
N ARG A 404 -25.20 -14.03 10.48
CA ARG A 404 -25.56 -13.53 11.81
C ARG A 404 -25.65 -12.01 11.80
N THR A 405 -26.62 -11.48 12.53
CA THR A 405 -26.86 -10.03 12.63
C THR A 405 -25.63 -9.28 13.16
N ALA A 406 -24.86 -9.90 14.06
CA ALA A 406 -23.61 -9.37 14.60
C ALA A 406 -22.61 -8.88 13.53
N LEU A 407 -22.55 -9.53 12.36
CA LEU A 407 -21.67 -9.10 11.27
C LEU A 407 -22.13 -7.78 10.64
N SER A 408 -23.44 -7.59 10.51
CA SER A 408 -24.01 -6.33 10.02
C SER A 408 -23.95 -5.25 11.10
N GLU A 409 -24.20 -5.60 12.36
CA GLU A 409 -24.17 -4.69 13.50
C GLU A 409 -22.76 -4.12 13.71
N CYS A 410 -21.70 -4.94 13.62
CA CYS A 410 -20.34 -4.46 13.85
C CYS A 410 -19.87 -3.46 12.78
N MET A 411 -20.25 -3.67 11.51
CA MET A 411 -19.86 -2.79 10.39
C MET A 411 -20.68 -1.49 10.33
N ASN A 412 -21.91 -1.48 10.88
CA ASN A 412 -22.78 -0.31 10.88
C ASN A 412 -22.94 0.31 12.29
N ASN A 413 -22.04 -0.03 13.20
CA ASN A 413 -22.08 0.45 14.57
C ASN A 413 -21.89 1.99 14.58
N THR A 414 -22.64 2.67 15.44
CA THR A 414 -22.56 4.12 15.63
C THR A 414 -22.35 4.46 17.10
N ILE A 415 -21.79 5.64 17.35
CA ILE A 415 -21.70 6.25 18.68
C ILE A 415 -22.47 7.57 18.69
N THR A 416 -23.23 7.80 19.75
CA THR A 416 -23.98 9.04 19.95
C THR A 416 -23.12 10.03 20.75
N VAL A 417 -22.87 11.21 20.20
CA VAL A 417 -22.17 12.31 20.88
C VAL A 417 -23.07 13.56 20.82
N GLY A 418 -23.66 13.91 21.96
CA GLY A 418 -24.74 14.92 21.99
C GLY A 418 -25.97 14.41 21.24
N ASP A 419 -26.42 15.18 20.25
CA ASP A 419 -27.58 14.84 19.40
C ASP A 419 -27.17 14.23 18.03
N LEU A 420 -25.89 13.91 17.85
CA LEU A 420 -25.34 13.40 16.58
C LEU A 420 -24.90 11.94 16.71
N GLU A 421 -25.18 11.14 15.68
CA GLU A 421 -24.66 9.78 15.52
C GLU A 421 -23.48 9.76 14.57
N TYR A 422 -22.35 9.22 15.04
CA TYR A 422 -21.13 9.07 14.26
C TYR A 422 -20.87 7.59 13.96
N PRO A 423 -20.49 7.23 12.72
CA PRO A 423 -20.03 5.87 12.41
C PRO A 423 -18.84 5.46 13.28
N ASP A 424 -18.93 4.31 13.93
CA ASP A 424 -17.87 3.67 14.72
C ASP A 424 -17.80 2.17 14.38
N PRO A 425 -17.49 1.82 13.11
CA PRO A 425 -17.47 0.45 12.67
C PRO A 425 -16.34 -0.32 13.34
N ARG A 426 -16.59 -1.59 13.64
CA ARG A 426 -15.62 -2.48 14.29
C ARG A 426 -15.53 -3.80 13.54
N SER A 427 -14.33 -4.37 13.53
CA SER A 427 -14.15 -5.76 13.12
C SER A 427 -14.97 -6.66 14.04
N ILE A 428 -15.43 -7.80 13.53
CA ILE A 428 -16.16 -8.78 14.33
C ILE A 428 -15.32 -9.28 15.51
N ILE A 429 -14.01 -9.31 15.34
CA ILE A 429 -13.03 -9.72 16.34
C ILE A 429 -13.06 -8.75 17.53
N LYS A 430 -12.97 -7.45 17.28
CA LYS A 430 -13.04 -6.40 18.32
C LYS A 430 -14.45 -6.23 18.87
N TYR A 431 -15.47 -6.41 18.05
CA TYR A 431 -16.87 -6.30 18.45
C TYR A 431 -17.27 -7.43 19.43
N ALA A 432 -16.72 -8.63 19.25
CA ALA A 432 -16.94 -9.77 20.14
C ALA A 432 -16.41 -9.57 21.57
N ASP A 433 -15.44 -8.67 21.77
CA ASP A 433 -14.99 -8.29 23.10
C ASP A 433 -16.07 -7.53 23.89
N LEU A 434 -17.02 -6.91 23.19
CA LEU A 434 -18.12 -6.13 23.79
C LEU A 434 -19.47 -6.84 23.77
N LYS A 435 -19.68 -7.73 22.81
CA LYS A 435 -21.00 -8.34 22.54
C LYS A 435 -20.88 -9.86 22.44
N THR A 436 -21.52 -10.55 23.38
CA THR A 436 -21.47 -12.02 23.48
C THR A 436 -22.06 -12.73 22.26
N ASN A 437 -23.08 -12.15 21.62
CA ASN A 437 -23.69 -12.70 20.39
C ASN A 437 -22.72 -12.68 19.18
N ALA A 438 -21.63 -11.93 19.22
CA ALA A 438 -20.62 -11.85 18.17
C ALA A 438 -19.47 -12.86 18.31
N GLN A 439 -19.33 -13.52 19.47
CA GLN A 439 -18.23 -14.46 19.75
C GLN A 439 -18.17 -15.63 18.76
N GLN A 440 -19.32 -16.17 18.36
CA GLN A 440 -19.37 -17.25 17.37
C GLN A 440 -18.82 -16.81 16.01
N SER A 441 -19.22 -15.62 15.54
CA SER A 441 -18.72 -15.08 14.27
C SER A 441 -17.24 -14.71 14.35
N ALA A 442 -16.76 -14.20 15.48
CA ALA A 442 -15.32 -13.99 15.67
C ALA A 442 -14.53 -15.30 15.58
N MET A 443 -15.01 -16.36 16.23
CA MET A 443 -14.38 -17.69 16.19
C MET A 443 -14.35 -18.27 14.76
N GLU A 444 -15.40 -18.05 13.97
CA GLU A 444 -15.44 -18.44 12.54
C GLU A 444 -14.34 -17.75 11.72
N PHE A 445 -14.11 -16.45 11.95
CA PHE A 445 -13.03 -15.71 11.29
C PHE A 445 -11.64 -16.10 11.79
N GLU A 446 -11.50 -16.48 13.06
CA GLU A 446 -10.24 -17.04 13.57
C GLU A 446 -9.90 -18.40 12.94
N MET A 447 -10.91 -19.25 12.72
CA MET A 447 -10.75 -20.52 12.00
C MET A 447 -10.40 -20.28 10.54
N LEU A 448 -11.07 -19.33 9.87
CA LEU A 448 -10.76 -18.95 8.50
C LEU A 448 -9.31 -18.47 8.38
N ALA A 449 -8.86 -17.59 9.28
CA ALA A 449 -7.49 -17.10 9.30
C ALA A 449 -6.48 -18.24 9.49
N LYS A 450 -6.76 -19.21 10.38
CA LYS A 450 -5.91 -20.38 10.58
C LYS A 450 -5.83 -21.25 9.32
N GLU A 451 -6.96 -21.52 8.68
CA GLU A 451 -7.00 -22.31 7.44
C GLU A 451 -6.25 -21.61 6.31
N VAL A 452 -6.43 -20.30 6.15
CA VAL A 452 -5.74 -19.50 5.13
C VAL A 452 -4.23 -19.56 5.35
N LEU A 453 -3.75 -19.30 6.57
CA LEU A 453 -2.32 -19.37 6.92
C LEU A 453 -1.71 -20.75 6.58
N GLN A 454 -2.42 -21.82 6.93
CA GLN A 454 -2.00 -23.19 6.60
C GLN A 454 -1.93 -23.43 5.08
N LYS A 455 -2.94 -22.99 4.32
CA LYS A 455 -3.00 -23.21 2.86
C LYS A 455 -2.00 -22.36 2.08
N ILE A 456 -1.60 -21.19 2.60
CA ILE A 456 -0.60 -20.32 1.95
C ILE A 456 0.84 -20.57 2.45
N GLY A 457 1.03 -21.46 3.43
CA GLY A 457 2.34 -21.83 3.95
C GLY A 457 3.01 -20.75 4.82
N VAL A 458 2.22 -19.96 5.54
CA VAL A 458 2.70 -18.92 6.47
C VAL A 458 2.36 -19.36 7.89
N ASN A 459 3.37 -19.57 8.74
CA ASN A 459 3.20 -20.02 10.13
C ASN A 459 2.96 -18.87 11.10
#